data_AF-A0A2D9ISH1-F1
#
_entry.id   AF-A0A2D9ISH1-F1
#
_cell.length_a   1.000
_cell.length_b   1.000
_cell.length_c   1.000
_cell.angle_alpha   90.00
_cell.angle_beta   90.00
_cell.angle_gamma   90.00
#
_symmetry.space_group_name_H-M   'P 1'
#
loop_
_entity.id
_entity.type
_entity.pdbx_description
1 polymer ?
#
loop_
_entity_poly.entity_id
_entity_poly.type
_entity_poly.pdbx_seq_one_letter_code
_entity_poly.pdbx_strand_id
1 'polypeptide(L)'
;MTDIIHGNPPAVPVDNPFFRWWQSIDQWTLVATLALIVIGLLLSMAASVPLADSNDMPAFYYVYRQTIYGVISFSLILFLSTTSLSFVRRFGIVGFFLVVIALALLPIFGTDFGKGAVRWFSLKWLTIQPSEFLKP
;
A
#
# COMPACT_ATOMS: atom_id res chain seq x y z
N MET A 1 -21.95 -1.40 -56.33
CA MET A 1 -23.06 -1.80 -55.45
C MET A 1 -22.66 -3.00 -54.58
N THR A 2 -21.52 -2.95 -53.89
CA THR A 2 -21.00 -4.07 -53.08
C THR A 2 -20.62 -3.65 -51.65
N ASP A 3 -20.70 -2.36 -51.32
CA ASP A 3 -20.37 -1.84 -49.98
C ASP A 3 -21.53 -1.93 -48.97
N ILE A 4 -22.70 -2.46 -49.37
CA ILE A 4 -23.88 -2.61 -48.49
C ILE A 4 -23.82 -3.92 -47.66
N ILE A 5 -22.99 -4.90 -48.07
CA ILE A 5 -22.96 -6.23 -47.43
C ILE A 5 -21.93 -6.30 -46.29
N HIS A 6 -20.89 -5.47 -46.33
CA HIS A 6 -19.98 -5.32 -45.21
C HIS A 6 -20.49 -4.20 -44.30
N GLY A 7 -21.41 -4.56 -43.40
CA GLY A 7 -21.71 -3.72 -42.24
C GLY A 7 -20.39 -3.33 -41.60
N ASN A 8 -20.10 -2.02 -41.59
CA ASN A 8 -18.89 -1.46 -41.02
C ASN A 8 -18.67 -2.12 -39.64
N PRO A 9 -17.56 -2.84 -39.41
CA PRO A 9 -17.34 -3.45 -38.11
C PRO A 9 -17.48 -2.34 -37.05
N PRO A 10 -18.25 -2.56 -35.97
CA PRO A 10 -18.50 -1.53 -34.98
C PRO A 10 -17.17 -0.92 -34.55
N ALA A 11 -17.16 0.42 -34.56
CA ALA A 11 -15.99 1.26 -34.38
C ALA A 11 -15.03 0.68 -33.34
N VAL A 12 -13.75 0.61 -33.72
CA VAL A 12 -12.61 0.27 -32.87
C VAL A 12 -12.92 0.68 -31.43
N PRO A 13 -12.98 -0.26 -30.46
CA PRO A 13 -13.26 0.10 -29.09
C PRO A 13 -12.26 1.18 -28.72
N VAL A 14 -12.73 2.29 -28.18
CA VAL A 14 -11.85 3.34 -27.67
C VAL A 14 -10.97 2.65 -26.65
N ASP A 15 -9.71 2.40 -27.01
CA ASP A 15 -8.74 1.66 -26.21
C ASP A 15 -8.28 2.56 -25.06
N ASN A 16 -9.21 2.83 -24.14
CA ASN A 16 -8.96 3.62 -22.95
C ASN A 16 -8.34 2.68 -21.90
N PRO A 17 -7.05 2.83 -21.57
CA PRO A 17 -6.37 1.97 -20.62
C PRO A 17 -7.02 2.02 -19.22
N PHE A 18 -7.59 3.17 -18.84
CA PHE A 18 -8.29 3.31 -17.56
C PHE A 18 -9.57 2.49 -17.51
N PHE A 19 -10.35 2.49 -18.60
CA PHE A 19 -11.60 1.73 -18.64
C PHE A 19 -11.34 0.22 -18.62
N ARG A 20 -10.34 -0.24 -19.38
CA ARG A 20 -9.91 -1.64 -19.35
C ARG A 20 -9.41 -2.06 -17.97
N TRP A 21 -8.60 -1.23 -17.31
CA TRP A 21 -8.15 -1.49 -15.95
C TRP A 21 -9.32 -1.56 -14.97
N TRP A 22 -10.24 -0.60 -15.02
CA TRP A 22 -11.40 -0.56 -14.12
C TRP A 22 -12.29 -1.80 -14.25
N GLN A 23 -12.43 -2.34 -15.46
CA GLN A 23 -13.16 -3.60 -15.69
C GLN A 23 -12.39 -4.84 -15.23
N SER A 24 -11.06 -4.78 -15.16
CA SER A 24 -10.21 -5.91 -14.78
C SER A 24 -10.07 -6.12 -13.27
N ILE A 25 -10.30 -5.08 -12.47
CA ILE A 25 -10.16 -5.13 -11.01
C ILE A 25 -11.49 -5.45 -10.32
N ASP A 26 -11.41 -6.03 -9.13
CA ASP A 26 -12.56 -6.16 -8.23
C ASP A 26 -12.83 -4.83 -7.51
N GLN A 27 -13.86 -4.12 -7.94
CA GLN A 27 -14.22 -2.81 -7.39
C GLN A 27 -14.75 -2.91 -5.95
N TRP A 28 -15.37 -4.03 -5.56
CA TRP A 28 -15.90 -4.20 -4.21
C TRP A 28 -14.77 -4.29 -3.20
N THR A 29 -13.73 -5.07 -3.48
CA THR A 29 -12.54 -5.16 -2.62
C THR A 29 -11.83 -3.81 -2.52
N LEU A 30 -11.72 -3.06 -3.62
CA LEU A 30 -11.10 -1.73 -3.61
C LEU A 30 -11.90 -0.73 -2.75
N VAL A 31 -13.22 -0.68 -2.93
CA VAL A 31 -14.11 0.21 -2.16
C VAL A 31 -14.15 -0.19 -0.69
N ALA A 32 -14.21 -1.49 -0.37
CA ALA A 32 -14.16 -1.98 1.00
C ALA A 32 -12.84 -1.61 1.68
N THR A 33 -11.71 -1.76 0.98
CA THR A 33 -10.39 -1.36 1.50
C THR A 33 -10.33 0.14 1.76
N LEU A 34 -10.82 0.97 0.83
CA LEU A 34 -10.87 2.42 1.01
C LEU A 34 -11.77 2.80 2.19
N ALA A 35 -12.93 2.15 2.34
CA ALA A 35 -13.83 2.37 3.46
C ALA A 35 -13.17 2.02 4.80
N LEU A 36 -12.44 0.89 4.88
CA LEU A 36 -11.69 0.51 6.08
C LEU A 36 -10.59 1.52 6.43
N ILE A 37 -9.87 2.06 5.45
CA ILE A 37 -8.88 3.12 5.66
C ILE A 37 -9.55 4.38 6.24
N VAL A 38 -10.66 4.82 5.66
CA VAL A 38 -11.40 6.02 6.12
C VAL A 38 -11.96 5.82 7.52
N ILE A 39 -12.59 4.67 7.80
CA ILE A 39 -13.11 4.35 9.14
C ILE A 39 -11.96 4.29 10.15
N GLY A 40 -10.85 3.64 9.81
CA GLY A 40 -9.65 3.59 10.67
C GLY A 40 -9.09 4.97 10.97
N LEU A 41 -9.07 5.88 9.98
CA LEU A 41 -8.68 7.28 10.18
C LEU A 41 -9.64 8.01 11.12
N LEU A 42 -10.96 7.89 10.93
CA LEU A 42 -11.97 8.49 11.82
C LEU A 42 -11.83 7.99 13.25
N LEU A 43 -11.65 6.68 13.45
CA LEU A 43 -11.42 6.09 14.77
C LEU A 43 -10.11 6.59 15.39
N SER A 44 -9.05 6.76 14.58
CA SER A 44 -7.79 7.32 15.04
C SER A 44 -7.94 8.75 15.56
N MET A 45 -8.81 9.57 14.95
CA MET A 45 -9.07 10.94 15.41
C MET A 45 -9.67 10.97 16.82
N ALA A 46 -10.52 10.01 17.15
CA ALA A 46 -11.11 9.91 18.48
C ALA A 46 -10.14 9.34 19.52
N ALA A 47 -9.38 8.29 19.16
CA ALA A 47 -8.57 7.54 20.12
C ALA A 47 -7.14 8.08 20.29
N SER A 48 -6.59 8.81 19.31
CA SER A 48 -5.16 9.18 19.32
C SER A 48 -4.84 10.47 20.07
N VAL A 49 -5.81 11.34 20.34
CA VAL A 49 -5.58 12.61 21.04
C VAL A 49 -5.05 12.41 22.46
N PRO A 50 -5.65 11.54 23.31
CA PRO A 50 -5.12 11.28 24.65
C PRO A 50 -3.73 10.61 24.61
N LEU A 51 -3.48 9.81 23.57
CA LEU A 51 -2.18 9.17 23.37
C LEU A 51 -1.11 10.20 22.96
N ALA A 52 -1.45 11.17 22.11
CA ALA A 52 -0.55 12.24 21.74
C ALA A 52 -0.20 13.11 22.95
N ASP A 53 -1.20 13.46 23.76
CA ASP A 53 -1.03 14.28 24.96
C ASP A 53 -0.10 13.60 25.98
N SER A 54 -0.28 12.28 26.22
CA SER A 54 0.61 11.50 27.09
C SER A 54 2.03 11.29 26.57
N ASN A 55 2.30 11.58 25.29
CA ASN A 55 3.64 11.51 24.69
C ASN A 55 4.22 12.92 24.39
N ASP A 56 3.63 13.98 24.95
CA ASP A 56 4.01 15.38 24.72
C ASP A 56 4.01 15.78 23.22
N MET A 57 3.08 15.21 22.44
CA MET A 57 2.95 15.45 21.01
C MET A 57 1.69 16.27 20.67
N PRO A 58 1.66 16.99 19.53
CA PRO A 58 0.45 17.67 19.09
C PRO A 58 -0.75 16.73 18.97
N ALA A 59 -1.95 17.19 19.36
CA ALA A 59 -3.17 16.38 19.45
C ALA A 59 -3.45 15.47 18.22
N PHE A 60 -3.20 15.96 17.01
CA PHE A 60 -3.46 15.23 15.76
C PHE A 60 -2.21 14.57 15.14
N TYR A 61 -1.10 14.49 15.86
CA TYR A 61 0.17 13.97 15.35
C TYR A 61 0.06 12.58 14.71
N TYR A 62 -0.61 11.64 15.40
CA TYR A 62 -0.80 10.28 14.89
C TYR A 62 -1.79 10.23 13.72
N VAL A 63 -2.81 11.10 13.71
CA VAL A 63 -3.76 11.20 12.60
C VAL A 63 -3.03 11.62 11.32
N TYR A 64 -2.19 12.66 11.38
CA TYR A 64 -1.42 13.11 10.22
C TYR A 64 -0.53 12.00 9.66
N ARG A 65 0.16 11.26 10.54
CA ARG A 65 0.98 10.11 10.11
C ARG A 65 0.13 9.01 9.47
N GLN A 66 -1.00 8.67 10.09
CA GLN A 66 -1.91 7.66 9.56
C GLN A 66 -2.48 8.07 8.19
N THR A 67 -2.79 9.36 7.99
CA THR A 67 -3.23 9.88 6.69
C THR A 67 -2.14 9.75 5.64
N ILE A 68 -0.89 10.14 5.95
CA ILE A 68 0.25 10.00 5.03
C ILE A 68 0.45 8.54 4.63
N TYR A 69 0.50 7.62 5.60
CA TYR A 69 0.66 6.20 5.30
C TYR A 69 -0.54 5.60 4.56
N GLY A 70 -1.77 6.05 4.86
CA GLY A 70 -2.98 5.66 4.15
C GLY A 70 -2.95 6.08 2.67
N VAL A 71 -2.54 7.32 2.39
CA VAL A 71 -2.40 7.82 1.00
C VAL A 71 -1.33 7.03 0.26
N ILE A 72 -0.13 6.87 0.85
CA ILE A 72 0.95 6.08 0.24
C ILE A 72 0.49 4.65 -0.06
N SER A 73 -0.18 4.01 0.90
CA SER A 73 -0.66 2.63 0.75
C SER A 73 -1.71 2.52 -0.37
N PHE A 74 -2.67 3.43 -0.41
CA PHE A 74 -3.71 3.43 -1.45
C PHE A 74 -3.13 3.70 -2.85
N SER A 75 -2.21 4.65 -2.97
CA SER A 75 -1.47 4.89 -4.22
C SER A 75 -0.67 3.66 -4.66
N LEU A 76 -0.03 2.96 -3.71
CA LEU A 76 0.72 1.73 -4.01
C LEU A 76 -0.21 0.61 -4.51
N ILE A 77 -1.39 0.44 -3.92
CA ILE A 77 -2.41 -0.52 -4.38
C ILE A 77 -2.80 -0.23 -5.83
N LEU A 78 -3.12 1.03 -6.15
CA LEU A 78 -3.49 1.42 -7.52
C LEU A 78 -2.34 1.18 -8.50
N PHE A 79 -1.13 1.59 -8.15
CA PHE A 79 0.05 1.40 -9.00
C PHE A 79 0.34 -0.09 -9.26
N LEU A 80 0.41 -0.91 -8.21
CA LEU A 80 0.67 -2.33 -8.32
C LEU A 80 -0.43 -3.06 -9.09
N SER A 81 -1.70 -2.62 -8.98
CA SER A 81 -2.82 -3.21 -9.74
C SER A 81 -2.69 -3.06 -11.26
N THR A 82 -1.96 -2.04 -11.73
CA THR A 82 -1.70 -1.81 -13.16
C THR A 82 -0.40 -2.48 -13.64
N THR A 83 0.41 -3.00 -12.72
CA THR A 83 1.75 -3.52 -13.02
C THR A 83 1.68 -4.98 -13.48
N SER A 84 2.47 -5.34 -14.49
CA SER A 84 2.52 -6.73 -14.99
C SER A 84 3.05 -7.71 -13.92
N LEU A 85 2.45 -8.89 -13.84
CA LEU A 85 2.83 -9.92 -12.87
C LEU A 85 4.29 -10.37 -13.00
N SER A 86 4.83 -10.39 -14.22
CA SER A 86 6.23 -10.72 -14.50
C SER A 86 7.20 -9.72 -13.87
N PHE A 87 6.86 -8.44 -13.88
CA PHE A 87 7.65 -7.40 -13.22
C PHE A 87 7.58 -7.56 -11.70
N VAL A 88 6.37 -7.69 -11.14
CA VAL A 88 6.18 -7.89 -9.69
C VAL A 88 6.97 -9.11 -9.18
N ARG A 89 6.97 -10.23 -9.92
CA ARG A 89 7.76 -11.42 -9.56
C ARG A 89 9.27 -11.18 -9.54
N ARG A 90 9.81 -10.47 -10.53
CA ARG A 90 11.26 -10.16 -10.58
C ARG A 90 11.68 -9.28 -9.40
N PHE A 91 10.91 -8.23 -9.12
CA PHE A 91 11.16 -7.36 -7.98
C PHE A 91 10.89 -8.06 -6.64
N GLY A 92 9.93 -9.00 -6.60
CA GLY A 92 9.65 -9.84 -5.44
C GLY A 92 10.84 -10.72 -5.05
N ILE A 93 11.55 -11.33 -6.01
CA ILE A 93 12.75 -12.13 -5.74
C ILE A 93 13.87 -11.26 -5.17
N VAL A 94 14.13 -10.10 -5.79
CA VAL A 94 15.15 -9.17 -5.30
C VAL A 94 14.77 -8.66 -3.90
N GLY A 95 13.50 -8.28 -3.72
CA GLY A 95 12.94 -7.84 -2.44
C GLY A 95 13.07 -8.90 -1.36
N PHE A 96 12.82 -10.17 -1.69
CA PHE A 96 12.98 -11.29 -0.75
C PHE A 96 14.40 -11.38 -0.20
N PHE A 97 15.42 -11.37 -1.06
CA PHE A 97 16.81 -11.40 -0.59
C PHE A 97 17.17 -10.16 0.23
N LEU A 98 16.70 -8.98 -0.16
CA LEU A 98 16.90 -7.75 0.61
C LEU A 98 16.28 -7.85 2.01
N VAL A 99 15.08 -8.40 2.13
CA VAL A 99 14.38 -8.59 3.41
C VAL A 99 15.11 -9.62 4.28
N VAL A 100 15.59 -10.72 3.70
CA VAL A 100 16.39 -11.72 4.44
C VAL A 100 17.67 -11.11 4.99
N ILE A 101 18.38 -10.32 4.17
CA ILE A 101 19.58 -9.58 4.62
C ILE A 101 19.21 -8.59 5.73
N ALA A 102 18.11 -7.84 5.56
CA ALA A 102 17.62 -6.92 6.58
C ALA A 102 17.29 -7.64 7.89
N LEU A 103 16.67 -8.83 7.86
CA LEU A 103 16.42 -9.64 9.05
C LEU A 103 17.72 -10.08 9.73
N ALA A 104 18.73 -10.49 8.96
CA ALA A 104 20.05 -10.85 9.50
C ALA A 104 20.77 -9.67 10.17
N LEU A 105 20.47 -8.44 9.74
CA LEU A 105 21.04 -7.21 10.29
C LEU A 105 20.29 -6.66 11.52
N LEU A 106 19.11 -7.19 11.84
CA LEU A 106 18.33 -6.74 13.01
C LEU A 106 19.10 -6.79 14.34
N PRO A 107 19.90 -7.84 14.67
CA PRO A 107 20.62 -7.88 15.93
C PRO A 107 21.65 -6.75 16.11
N ILE A 108 22.14 -6.18 15.00
CA ILE A 108 23.20 -5.16 15.00
C ILE A 108 22.59 -3.76 14.94
N PHE A 109 21.59 -3.56 14.07
CA PHE A 109 21.05 -2.23 13.74
C PHE A 109 19.58 -2.04 14.15
N GLY A 110 18.94 -3.07 14.69
CA GLY A 110 17.53 -3.03 15.06
C GLY A 110 17.28 -2.37 16.42
N THR A 111 16.04 -1.97 16.61
CA THR A 111 15.51 -1.38 17.84
C THR A 111 14.39 -2.25 18.40
N ASP A 112 14.30 -2.31 19.72
CA ASP A 112 13.29 -3.09 20.45
C ASP A 112 12.12 -2.23 20.99
N PHE A 113 12.23 -0.90 20.88
CA PHE A 113 11.30 0.07 21.48
C PHE A 113 11.00 -0.23 22.96
N GLY A 114 11.96 -0.81 23.69
CA GLY A 114 11.80 -1.20 25.10
C GLY A 114 10.86 -2.38 25.36
N LYS A 115 10.45 -3.12 24.32
CA LYS A 115 9.56 -4.30 24.42
C LYS A 115 10.32 -5.63 24.42
N GLY A 116 11.65 -5.60 24.58
CA GLY A 116 12.51 -6.78 24.76
C GLY A 116 12.77 -7.63 23.51
N ALA A 117 12.23 -7.25 22.35
CA ALA A 117 12.45 -7.96 21.09
C ALA A 117 12.86 -7.02 19.97
N VAL A 118 14.06 -7.24 19.43
CA VAL A 118 14.61 -6.46 18.31
C VAL A 118 13.93 -6.89 17.00
N ARG A 119 12.97 -6.09 16.53
CA ARG A 119 12.13 -6.42 15.36
C ARG A 119 12.07 -5.32 14.31
N TRP A 120 12.45 -4.11 14.68
CA TRP A 120 12.20 -2.91 13.89
C TRP A 120 13.49 -2.21 13.55
N PHE A 121 13.59 -1.68 12.34
CA PHE A 121 14.54 -0.63 12.01
C PHE A 121 13.87 0.72 12.21
N SER A 122 14.36 1.49 13.17
CA SER A 122 13.87 2.84 13.45
C SER A 122 14.75 3.88 12.76
N LEU A 123 14.29 4.44 11.65
CA LEU A 123 14.77 5.73 11.16
C LEU A 123 13.90 6.83 11.76
N LYS A 124 14.47 8.03 11.99
CA LYS A 124 13.79 9.19 12.61
C LYS A 124 12.38 9.47 12.06
N TRP A 125 12.12 9.15 10.80
CA TRP A 125 10.88 9.44 10.09
C TRP A 125 10.08 8.18 9.73
N LEU A 126 10.74 7.03 9.69
CA LEU A 126 10.19 5.79 9.14
C LEU A 126 10.63 4.60 9.99
N THR A 127 9.67 3.82 10.43
CA THR A 127 9.94 2.55 11.10
C THR A 127 9.57 1.42 10.16
N ILE A 128 10.54 0.57 9.83
CA ILE A 128 10.34 -0.56 8.92
C ILE A 128 10.43 -1.85 9.73
N GLN A 129 9.45 -2.73 9.54
CA GLN A 129 9.48 -4.08 10.06
C GLN A 129 9.75 -5.07 8.90
N PRO A 130 10.98 -5.61 8.78
CA PRO A 130 11.32 -6.48 7.66
C PRO A 130 10.43 -7.72 7.58
N SER A 131 9.98 -8.25 8.73
CA SER A 131 9.14 -9.45 8.78
C SER A 131 7.78 -9.28 8.10
N GLU A 132 7.28 -8.05 7.93
CA GLU A 132 6.03 -7.81 7.20
C GLU A 132 6.18 -8.12 5.70
N PHE A 133 7.37 -7.91 5.13
CA PHE A 133 7.65 -8.15 3.71
C PHE A 133 7.99 -9.60 3.37
N LEU A 134 8.23 -10.44 4.39
CA LEU A 134 8.47 -11.88 4.20
C LEU A 134 7.17 -12.70 4.25
N LYS A 135 6.05 -12.08 4.65
CA LYS A 135 4.75 -12.73 4.65
C LYS A 135 4.26 -12.94 3.21
N PRO A 136 3.52 -14.04 2.96
CA PRO A 136 3.04 -14.39 1.63
C PRO A 136 2.05 -13.37 1.06
#